data_AF-A0A6L7X8Z3-F1
#
_entry.id   AF-A0A6L7X8Z3-F1
#
_cell.length_a   1.000
_cell.length_b   1.000
_cell.length_c   1.000
_cell.angle_alpha   90.00
_cell.angle_beta   90.00
_cell.angle_gamma   90.00
#
_symmetry.space_group_name_H-M   'P 1'
#
loop_
_entity.id
_entity.type
_entity.pdbx_description
1 polymer ?
#
loop_
_entity_poly.entity_id
_entity_poly.type
_entity_poly.pdbx_seq_one_letter_code
_entity_poly.pdbx_strand_id
1 'polypeptide(L)'
;MSEAQATDSARVDVGGIAFAMRYRDDIAGDEGLCIEVRADVEGHDTELLRFDCFRVAPHYHYGPEADDERLMLDLTAAGDSLDWTLNVFERGRLRSMIERAGYESVASGLDEAEVAEAMPQVASAARGIVEARQS
;
A
#
# COMPACT_ATOMS: atom_id res chain seq x y z
N MET A 1 -11.62 20.52 -23.01
CA MET A 1 -10.68 19.49 -22.53
C MET A 1 -10.92 19.42 -21.03
N SER A 2 -11.50 18.32 -20.53
CA SER A 2 -11.74 18.17 -19.09
C SER A 2 -10.39 17.97 -18.43
N GLU A 3 -10.03 18.84 -17.49
CA GLU A 3 -9.01 18.51 -16.51
C GLU A 3 -9.43 17.18 -15.87
N ALA A 4 -8.58 16.17 -15.95
CA ALA A 4 -8.73 15.01 -15.07
C ALA A 4 -8.61 15.56 -13.66
N GLN A 5 -9.65 15.38 -12.85
CA GLN A 5 -9.57 15.69 -11.43
C GLN A 5 -8.39 14.89 -10.87
N ALA A 6 -7.32 15.56 -10.47
CA ALA A 6 -6.23 14.92 -9.75
C ALA A 6 -6.84 14.33 -8.48
N THR A 7 -6.97 13.01 -8.43
CA THR A 7 -7.53 12.33 -7.27
C THR A 7 -6.41 12.11 -6.28
N ASP A 8 -6.47 12.78 -5.14
CA ASP A 8 -5.53 12.66 -4.01
C ASP A 8 -5.49 11.26 -3.38
N SER A 9 -6.40 10.39 -3.82
CA SER A 9 -6.54 9.01 -3.40
C SER A 9 -7.12 8.13 -4.51
N ALA A 10 -6.79 6.84 -4.49
CA ALA A 10 -7.37 5.83 -5.37
C ALA A 10 -7.60 4.53 -4.59
N ARG A 11 -8.49 3.68 -5.09
CA ARG A 11 -8.68 2.32 -4.58
C ARG A 11 -8.70 1.34 -5.74
N VAL A 12 -8.01 0.21 -5.57
CA VAL A 12 -8.02 -0.91 -6.53
C VAL A 12 -8.38 -2.17 -5.77
N ASP A 13 -9.57 -2.72 -6.03
CA ASP A 13 -10.04 -3.97 -5.46
C ASP A 13 -9.53 -5.16 -6.29
N VAL A 14 -9.02 -6.20 -5.62
CA VAL A 14 -8.39 -7.38 -6.25
C VAL A 14 -8.73 -8.64 -5.48
N GLY A 15 -9.59 -9.48 -6.07
CA GLY A 15 -10.08 -10.71 -5.45
C GLY A 15 -10.78 -10.44 -4.12
N GLY A 16 -10.08 -10.69 -3.02
CA GLY A 16 -10.55 -10.48 -1.63
C GLY A 16 -9.83 -9.37 -0.86
N ILE A 17 -8.90 -8.65 -1.48
CA ILE A 17 -8.19 -7.51 -0.87
C ILE A 17 -8.42 -6.24 -1.68
N ALA A 18 -7.99 -5.10 -1.15
CA ALA A 18 -7.91 -3.85 -1.88
C ALA A 18 -6.65 -3.07 -1.52
N PHE A 19 -6.12 -2.35 -2.51
CA PHE A 19 -5.10 -1.33 -2.32
C PHE A 19 -5.77 0.03 -2.22
N ALA A 20 -5.89 0.57 -1.02
CA ALA A 20 -6.34 1.94 -0.79
C ALA A 20 -5.13 2.86 -0.70
N MET A 21 -5.05 3.86 -1.57
CA MET A 21 -3.90 4.73 -1.74
C MET A 21 -4.31 6.17 -1.51
N ARG A 22 -3.53 6.92 -0.75
CA ARG A 22 -3.77 8.34 -0.49
C ARG A 22 -2.47 9.07 -0.24
N TYR A 23 -2.31 10.26 -0.83
CA TYR A 23 -1.21 11.14 -0.45
C TYR A 23 -1.49 11.79 0.90
N ARG A 24 -0.50 11.78 1.79
CA ARG A 24 -0.58 12.39 3.12
C ARG A 24 0.44 13.51 3.24
N ASP A 25 -0.06 14.72 3.47
CA ASP A 25 0.67 15.96 3.72
C ASP A 25 0.34 16.56 5.10
N ASP A 26 -0.42 15.82 5.91
CA ASP A 26 -0.85 16.19 7.25
C ASP A 26 0.12 15.71 8.35
N ILE A 27 1.28 15.18 7.97
CA ILE A 27 2.35 14.79 8.90
C ILE A 27 3.33 15.95 9.08
N ALA A 28 3.58 16.34 10.33
CA ALA A 28 4.48 17.45 10.61
C ALA A 28 5.93 17.14 10.19
N GLY A 29 6.39 17.78 9.12
CA GLY A 29 7.76 17.65 8.61
C GLY A 29 8.01 16.39 7.77
N ASP A 30 6.95 15.67 7.39
CA ASP A 30 7.03 14.54 6.47
C ASP A 30 5.79 14.50 5.59
N GLU A 31 5.89 13.82 4.46
CA GLU A 31 4.76 13.65 3.53
C GLU A 31 5.05 12.48 2.59
N GLY A 32 4.01 11.95 1.95
CA GLY A 32 4.16 10.99 0.88
C GLY A 32 2.93 10.12 0.69
N LEU A 33 3.07 9.12 -0.17
CA LEU A 33 1.98 8.19 -0.46
C LEU A 33 1.84 7.16 0.67
N CYS A 34 0.63 7.02 1.18
CA CYS A 34 0.22 5.88 1.99
C CYS A 34 -0.46 4.85 1.08
N ILE A 35 -0.05 3.58 1.19
CA ILE A 35 -0.71 2.43 0.56
C ILE A 35 -1.16 1.47 1.65
N GLU A 36 -2.47 1.30 1.79
CA GLU A 36 -3.11 0.36 2.71
C GLU A 36 -3.53 -0.88 1.92
N VAL A 37 -3.22 -2.07 2.44
CA VAL A 37 -3.79 -3.34 1.99
C VAL A 37 -4.93 -3.68 2.94
N ARG A 38 -6.16 -3.67 2.41
CA ARG A 38 -7.39 -3.85 3.17
C ARG A 38 -8.13 -5.12 2.76
N ALA A 39 -8.90 -5.71 3.67
CA ALA A 39 -9.86 -6.78 3.35
C ALA A 39 -11.04 -6.76 4.32
N ASP A 40 -12.11 -7.47 3.95
CA ASP A 40 -13.16 -7.82 4.91
C ASP A 40 -12.65 -8.89 5.88
N VAL A 41 -12.57 -8.54 7.16
CA VAL A 41 -12.27 -9.47 8.25
C VAL A 41 -13.47 -9.48 9.19
N GLU A 42 -14.19 -10.59 9.22
CA GLU A 42 -15.39 -10.77 10.04
C GLU A 42 -16.45 -9.66 9.84
N GLY A 43 -16.62 -9.18 8.60
CA GLY A 43 -17.58 -8.12 8.25
C GLY A 43 -17.07 -6.69 8.45
N HIS A 44 -15.78 -6.50 8.72
CA HIS A 44 -15.16 -5.19 8.91
C HIS A 44 -14.10 -4.93 7.83
N ASP A 45 -14.09 -3.73 7.24
CA ASP A 45 -13.00 -3.31 6.34
C ASP A 45 -11.75 -3.00 7.16
N THR A 46 -10.87 -3.98 7.26
CA THR A 46 -9.70 -3.97 8.15
C THR A 46 -8.42 -3.68 7.38
N GLU A 47 -7.61 -2.76 7.91
CA GLU A 47 -6.24 -2.49 7.45
C GLU A 47 -5.31 -3.63 7.87
N LEU A 48 -4.88 -4.45 6.89
CA LEU A 48 -4.02 -5.61 7.11
C LEU A 48 -2.54 -5.21 7.15
N LEU A 49 -2.15 -4.34 6.22
CA LEU A 49 -0.80 -3.81 6.06
C LEU A 49 -0.89 -2.35 5.65
N ARG A 50 0.11 -1.56 6.03
CA ARG A 50 0.28 -0.20 5.53
C ARG A 50 1.71 0.08 5.13
N PHE A 51 1.90 0.73 4.00
CA PHE A 51 3.18 1.18 3.48
C PHE A 51 3.15 2.70 3.38
N ASP A 52 3.83 3.34 4.32
CA ASP A 52 3.99 4.79 4.37
C ASP A 52 5.26 5.15 3.58
N CYS A 53 5.09 5.42 2.27
CA CYS A 53 6.14 5.81 1.34
C CYS A 53 6.50 7.29 1.51
N PHE A 54 6.85 7.67 2.74
CA PHE A 54 7.13 9.05 3.11
C PHE A 54 8.55 9.48 2.73
N ARG A 55 8.75 10.79 2.60
CA ARG A 55 10.01 11.41 2.16
C ARG A 55 11.11 11.32 3.19
N VAL A 56 10.78 11.49 4.47
CA VAL A 56 11.75 11.59 5.57
C VAL A 56 11.87 10.29 6.34
N ALA A 57 10.74 9.69 6.72
CA ALA A 57 10.70 8.50 7.56
C ALA A 57 9.82 7.41 6.94
N PRO A 58 10.16 6.87 5.76
CA PRO A 58 9.37 5.80 5.16
C PRO A 58 9.41 4.53 6.02
N HIS A 59 8.26 3.89 6.13
CA HIS A 59 8.07 2.71 6.97
C HIS A 59 6.86 1.90 6.52
N TYR A 60 6.69 0.72 7.10
CA TYR A 60 5.51 -0.10 6.89
C TYR A 60 5.09 -0.77 8.19
N HIS A 61 3.83 -1.21 8.23
CA HIS A 61 3.18 -1.76 9.40
C HIS A 61 2.61 -3.14 9.07
N TYR A 62 2.78 -4.09 9.97
CA TYR A 62 2.01 -5.34 10.01
C TYR A 62 0.84 -5.18 10.97
N GLY A 63 -0.37 -5.42 10.46
CA GLY A 63 -1.61 -5.32 11.22
C GLY A 63 -1.78 -4.00 11.97
N PRO A 64 -1.95 -2.85 11.27
CA PRO A 64 -2.25 -1.56 11.93
C PRO A 64 -3.44 -1.59 12.89
N GLU A 65 -4.42 -2.44 12.60
CA GLU A 65 -5.60 -2.67 13.46
C GLU A 65 -5.44 -3.88 14.39
N ALA A 66 -4.25 -4.51 14.41
CA ALA A 66 -3.86 -5.63 15.28
C ALA A 66 -2.66 -5.24 16.16
N ASP A 67 -1.46 -5.79 15.92
CA ASP A 67 -0.27 -5.55 16.74
C ASP A 67 0.48 -4.24 16.39
N ASP A 68 0.13 -3.60 15.26
CA ASP A 68 0.75 -2.38 14.73
C ASP A 68 2.29 -2.44 14.72
N GLU A 69 2.85 -3.55 14.23
CA GLU A 69 4.30 -3.73 14.15
C GLU A 69 4.88 -2.84 13.05
N ARG A 70 5.46 -1.71 13.46
CA ARG A 70 6.10 -0.75 12.56
C ARG A 70 7.57 -1.06 12.29
N LEU A 71 7.95 -1.15 11.02
CA LEU A 71 9.33 -1.31 10.56
C LEU A 71 9.76 -0.16 9.65
N MET A 72 10.90 0.46 9.98
CA MET A 72 11.48 1.53 9.17
C MET A 72 12.13 0.98 7.89
N LEU A 73 11.95 1.68 6.76
CA LEU A 73 12.75 1.43 5.56
C LEU A 73 14.09 2.16 5.67
N ASP A 74 15.18 1.42 5.50
CA ASP A 74 16.49 2.03 5.24
C ASP A 74 16.58 2.41 3.75
N LEU A 75 16.37 3.70 3.45
CA LEU A 75 16.45 4.24 2.09
C LEU A 75 17.82 4.04 1.43
N THR A 76 18.90 3.86 2.19
CA THR A 76 20.23 3.55 1.62
C THR A 76 20.23 2.21 0.91
N ALA A 77 19.49 1.24 1.47
CA ALA A 77 19.34 -0.09 0.91
C ALA A 77 18.12 -0.19 -0.03
N ALA A 78 17.04 0.52 0.29
CA ALA A 78 15.76 0.42 -0.42
C ALA A 78 15.68 1.28 -1.69
N GLY A 79 16.44 2.37 -1.78
CA GLY A 79 16.28 3.36 -2.85
C GLY A 79 15.00 4.17 -2.65
N ASP A 80 14.20 4.33 -3.69
CA ASP A 80 12.89 4.99 -3.61
C ASP A 80 11.87 4.11 -2.87
N SER A 81 11.14 4.68 -1.89
CA SER A 81 10.24 3.92 -1.02
C SER A 81 8.98 3.41 -1.73
N LEU A 82 8.48 4.14 -2.73
CA LEU A 82 7.36 3.69 -3.55
C LEU A 82 7.79 2.56 -4.48
N ASP A 83 8.91 2.71 -5.17
CA ASP A 83 9.45 1.65 -6.03
C ASP A 83 9.75 0.38 -5.22
N TRP A 84 10.30 0.51 -4.01
CA TRP A 84 10.51 -0.62 -3.11
C TRP A 84 9.18 -1.31 -2.77
N THR A 85 8.15 -0.54 -2.41
CA THR A 85 6.83 -1.06 -2.04
C THR A 85 6.16 -1.79 -3.20
N LEU A 86 6.17 -1.21 -4.41
CA LEU A 86 5.64 -1.87 -5.60
C LEU A 86 6.41 -3.17 -5.90
N ASN A 87 7.73 -3.17 -5.69
CA ASN A 87 8.55 -4.36 -5.89
C ASN A 87 8.20 -5.49 -4.90
N VAL A 88 7.86 -5.16 -3.65
CA VAL A 88 7.36 -6.13 -2.66
C VAL A 88 6.09 -6.81 -3.17
N PHE A 89 5.16 -6.04 -3.74
CA PHE A 89 3.91 -6.58 -4.28
C PHE A 89 4.16 -7.47 -5.50
N GLU A 90 4.93 -6.99 -6.47
CA GLU A 90 5.28 -7.73 -7.70
C GLU A 90 6.03 -9.04 -7.43
N ARG A 91 6.82 -9.11 -6.35
CA ARG A 91 7.53 -10.34 -5.95
C ARG A 91 6.66 -11.33 -5.16
N GLY A 92 5.36 -11.09 -5.06
CA GLY A 92 4.43 -12.01 -4.37
C GLY A 92 4.65 -12.08 -2.86
N ARG A 93 5.20 -11.05 -2.23
CA ARG A 93 5.48 -11.06 -0.77
C ARG A 93 4.24 -10.83 0.09
N LEU A 94 3.15 -10.33 -0.50
CA LEU A 94 1.93 -9.96 0.22
C LEU A 94 1.37 -11.10 1.06
N ARG A 95 1.27 -12.33 0.54
CA ARG A 95 0.76 -13.48 1.30
C ARG A 95 1.50 -13.65 2.62
N SER A 96 2.83 -13.79 2.55
CA SER A 96 3.68 -13.97 3.73
C SER A 96 3.61 -12.79 4.71
N MET A 97 3.34 -11.59 4.21
CA MET A 97 3.19 -10.41 5.04
C MET A 97 1.85 -10.37 5.76
N ILE A 98 0.76 -10.74 5.07
CA ILE A 98 -0.59 -10.84 5.64
C ILE A 98 -0.64 -11.96 6.69
N GLU A 99 0.03 -13.10 6.45
CA GLU A 99 0.20 -14.16 7.46
C GLU A 99 0.92 -13.64 8.71
N ARG A 100 2.04 -12.92 8.53
CA ARG A 100 2.77 -12.31 9.64
C ARG A 100 1.92 -11.31 10.42
N ALA A 101 1.03 -10.58 9.74
CA ALA A 101 0.10 -9.65 10.37
C ALA A 101 -1.05 -10.35 11.14
N GLY A 102 -1.10 -11.69 11.15
CA GLY A 102 -2.10 -12.47 11.89
C GLY A 102 -3.42 -12.70 11.14
N TYR A 103 -3.41 -12.57 9.81
CA TYR A 103 -4.60 -12.73 8.96
C TYR A 103 -4.48 -13.96 8.05
N GLU A 104 -4.24 -15.14 8.62
CA GLU A 104 -3.99 -16.38 7.87
C GLU A 104 -5.16 -16.76 6.95
N SER A 105 -6.41 -16.49 7.35
CA SER A 105 -7.58 -16.76 6.52
C SER A 105 -7.56 -15.94 5.23
N VAL A 106 -7.32 -14.62 5.32
CA VAL A 106 -7.17 -13.73 4.16
C VAL A 106 -5.98 -14.15 3.31
N ALA A 107 -4.84 -14.42 3.95
CA ALA A 107 -3.66 -14.87 3.24
C ALA A 107 -3.90 -16.17 2.47
N SER A 108 -4.62 -17.14 3.04
CA SER A 108 -4.93 -18.41 2.36
C SER A 108 -5.85 -18.23 1.14
N GLY A 109 -6.74 -17.23 1.19
CA GLY A 109 -7.67 -16.90 0.11
C GLY A 109 -7.09 -16.00 -0.98
N LEU A 110 -5.86 -15.49 -0.81
CA LEU A 110 -5.23 -14.59 -1.78
C LEU A 110 -4.93 -15.33 -3.09
N ASP A 111 -5.46 -14.83 -4.21
CA ASP A 111 -5.05 -15.25 -5.55
C ASP A 111 -3.87 -14.38 -6.03
N GLU A 112 -2.67 -14.96 -6.05
CA GLU A 112 -1.46 -14.25 -6.47
C GLU A 112 -1.45 -13.86 -7.95
N ALA A 113 -2.17 -14.60 -8.80
CA ALA A 113 -2.27 -14.28 -10.22
C ALA A 113 -3.15 -13.05 -10.44
N GLU A 114 -4.29 -12.95 -9.75
CA GLU A 114 -5.14 -11.75 -9.78
C GLU A 114 -4.41 -10.53 -9.22
N VAL A 115 -3.67 -10.69 -8.11
CA VAL A 115 -2.79 -9.64 -7.57
C VAL A 115 -1.78 -9.18 -8.62
N ALA A 116 -1.06 -10.11 -9.25
CA ALA A 116 -0.07 -9.78 -10.27
C ALA A 116 -0.69 -9.05 -11.48
N GLU A 117 -1.89 -9.46 -11.92
CA GLU A 117 -2.61 -8.83 -13.03
C GLU A 117 -3.03 -7.38 -12.71
N ALA A 118 -3.36 -7.10 -11.44
CA ALA A 118 -3.73 -5.76 -10.99
C ALA A 118 -2.53 -4.81 -10.76
N MET A 119 -1.31 -5.34 -10.63
CA MET A 119 -0.13 -4.53 -10.30
C MET A 119 0.14 -3.34 -11.24
N PRO A 120 -0.01 -3.46 -12.58
CA PRO A 120 0.13 -2.30 -13.47
C PRO A 120 -0.86 -1.16 -13.15
N GLN A 121 -2.09 -1.50 -12.77
CA GLN A 121 -3.10 -0.50 -12.38
C GLN A 121 -2.76 0.13 -11.04
N VAL A 122 -2.37 -0.66 -10.04
CA VAL A 122 -1.95 -0.16 -8.72
C VAL A 122 -0.75 0.77 -8.86
N ALA A 123 0.29 0.36 -9.60
CA ALA A 123 1.48 1.17 -9.84
C ALA A 123 1.16 2.47 -10.57
N SER A 124 0.33 2.42 -11.61
CA SER A 124 -0.10 3.61 -12.36
C SER A 124 -0.86 4.60 -11.47
N ALA A 125 -1.81 4.12 -10.67
CA ALA A 125 -2.57 4.95 -9.74
C ALA A 125 -1.68 5.57 -8.65
N ALA A 126 -0.79 4.77 -8.03
CA ALA A 126 0.15 5.24 -7.03
C ALA A 126 1.06 6.35 -7.55
N ARG A 127 1.68 6.15 -8.73
CA ARG A 127 2.55 7.14 -9.36
C ARG A 127 1.78 8.39 -9.76
N GLY A 128 0.59 8.26 -10.33
CA GLY A 128 -0.26 9.39 -10.69
C GLY A 128 -0.63 10.27 -9.50
N ILE A 129 -0.90 9.67 -8.33
CA ILE A 129 -1.15 10.43 -7.08
C ILE A 129 0.09 11.22 -6.67
N VAL A 130 1.28 10.60 -6.68
CA VAL A 130 2.54 11.26 -6.29
C VAL A 130 2.91 12.38 -7.27
N GLU A 131 2.81 12.14 -8.57
CA GLU A 131 3.12 13.11 -9.62
C GLU A 131 2.22 14.36 -9.51
N ALA A 132 0.93 14.18 -9.24
CA ALA A 132 -0.02 15.28 -9.05
C ALA A 132 0.26 16.18 -7.83
N ARG A 133 1.14 15.75 -6.92
CA ARG A 133 1.56 16.53 -5.73
C ARG A 133 2.93 17.19 -5.89
N GLN A 134 3.68 16.82 -6.91
CA GLN A 134 5.01 17.37 -7.19
C GLN A 134 5.00 18.44 -8.29
N SER A 135 3.84 18.71 -8.89
CA SER A 135 3.59 19.77 -9.88
C SER A 135 3.21 21.09 -9.24
#